data_AF-A0A3P5Y3C5-F1
#
_entry.id   AF-A0A3P5Y3C5-F1
#
_cell.length_a   1.000
_cell.length_b   1.000
_cell.length_c   1.000
_cell.angle_alpha   90.00
_cell.angle_beta   90.00
_cell.angle_gamma   90.00
#
_symmetry.space_group_name_H-M   'P 1'
#
loop_
_entity.id
_entity.type
_entity.pdbx_description
1 polymer ?
#
loop_
_entity_poly.entity_id
_entity_poly.type
_entity_poly.pdbx_seq_one_letter_code
_entity_poly.pdbx_strand_id
1 'polypeptide(L)'
;MIKLSHAKVGIAYQVEGIELPQDHQKHLAHLGITKGSQVKVMSQTKQSEIVMIKTSRLAFDDSILETIMVSEMIGEEQSLPLSELAVLDVAIIDGIYASKETKRRLMDMGLIRGSRFQLRKRAPLGIP
;
A
#
# COMPACT_ATOMS: atom_id res chain seq x y z
N MET A 1 11.27 -3.92 8.62
CA MET A 1 10.80 -3.15 9.79
C MET A 1 11.53 -1.84 9.77
N ILE A 2 10.80 -0.73 9.76
CA ILE A 2 11.37 0.61 9.77
C ILE A 2 10.74 1.42 10.90
N LYS A 3 11.44 2.46 11.37
CA LYS A 3 10.84 3.44 12.28
C LYS A 3 9.85 4.31 11.50
N LEU A 4 8.79 4.76 12.16
CA LEU A 4 7.80 5.63 11.52
C LEU A 4 8.44 6.95 11.05
N SER A 5 9.48 7.46 11.74
CA SER A 5 10.22 8.65 11.30
C SER A 5 10.92 8.53 9.94
N HIS A 6 11.18 7.29 9.48
CA HIS A 6 11.80 7.01 8.18
C HIS A 6 10.76 6.60 7.13
N ALA A 7 9.47 6.66 7.47
CA ALA A 7 8.39 6.29 6.58
C ALA A 7 8.22 7.31 5.46
N LYS A 8 7.84 6.85 4.27
CA LYS A 8 7.61 7.72 3.13
C LYS A 8 6.18 8.26 3.17
N VAL A 9 6.06 9.55 2.85
CA VAL A 9 4.77 10.21 2.69
C VAL A 9 3.95 9.52 1.60
N GLY A 10 2.67 9.25 1.88
CA GLY A 10 1.72 8.65 0.95
C GLY A 10 1.59 7.13 1.05
N ILE A 11 2.50 6.44 1.75
CA ILE A 11 2.48 4.98 1.93
C ILE A 11 1.70 4.61 3.20
N ALA A 12 0.98 3.49 3.13
CA ALA A 12 0.33 2.87 4.28
C ALA A 12 1.28 1.91 4.99
N TYR A 13 1.28 1.96 6.31
CA TYR A 13 2.14 1.20 7.19
C TYR A 13 1.28 0.50 8.26
N GLN A 14 1.77 -0.63 8.77
CA GLN A 14 1.16 -1.35 9.88
C GLN A 14 2.07 -1.27 11.10
N VAL A 15 1.50 -0.96 12.26
CA VAL A 15 2.25 -0.91 13.51
C VAL A 15 2.56 -2.32 13.99
N GLU A 16 3.84 -2.67 14.07
CA GLU A 16 4.29 -3.98 14.58
C GLU A 16 4.60 -3.93 16.08
N GLY A 17 5.07 -2.79 16.56
CA GLY A 17 5.51 -2.63 17.94
C GLY A 17 5.70 -1.17 18.33
N ILE A 18 5.61 -0.90 19.62
CA ILE A 18 5.79 0.44 20.20
C ILE A 18 6.77 0.30 21.37
N GLU A 19 7.97 0.85 21.22
CA GLU A 19 9.02 0.84 22.24
C GLU A 19 8.88 2.04 23.19
N LEU A 20 7.79 2.08 23.94
CA LEU A 20 7.51 3.12 24.93
C LEU A 20 7.10 2.53 26.29
N PRO A 21 7.30 3.28 27.40
CA PRO A 21 6.76 2.92 28.71
C PRO A 21 5.22 2.75 28.68
N GLN A 22 4.69 1.89 29.56
CA GLN A 22 3.27 1.52 29.56
C GLN A 22 2.31 2.71 29.65
N ASP A 23 2.67 3.79 30.35
CA ASP A 23 1.82 4.98 30.47
C ASP A 23 1.62 5.70 29.13
N HIS A 24 2.68 5.81 28.34
CA HIS A 24 2.63 6.42 27.01
C HIS A 24 2.00 5.48 25.98
N GLN A 25 2.18 4.16 26.12
CA GLN A 25 1.48 3.18 25.29
C GLN A 25 -0.05 3.25 25.47
N LYS A 26 -0.55 3.42 26.70
CA LYS A 26 -1.99 3.58 26.94
C LYS A 26 -2.55 4.81 26.23
N HIS A 27 -1.83 5.94 26.30
CA HIS A 27 -2.23 7.16 25.62
C HIS A 27 -2.28 6.99 24.10
N LEU A 28 -1.26 6.34 23.51
CA LEU A 28 -1.23 6.00 22.08
C LEU A 28 -2.36 5.04 21.68
N ALA A 29 -2.67 4.06 22.53
CA ALA A 29 -3.78 3.15 22.31
C ALA A 29 -5.13 3.86 22.29
N HIS A 30 -5.34 4.84 23.19
CA HIS A 30 -6.53 5.71 23.18
C HIS A 30 -6.64 6.54 21.90
N LEU A 31 -5.50 6.98 21.35
CA LEU A 31 -5.42 7.68 20.06
C LEU A 31 -5.62 6.74 18.85
N GLY A 32 -5.63 5.43 19.06
CA GLY A 32 -5.84 4.41 18.03
C GLY A 32 -4.56 3.79 17.45
N ILE A 33 -3.39 4.14 17.98
CA ILE A 33 -2.11 3.50 17.66
C ILE A 33 -1.96 2.28 18.57
N THR A 34 -2.33 1.13 18.05
CA THR A 34 -2.19 -0.17 18.70
C THR A 34 -1.41 -1.11 17.80
N LYS A 35 -0.84 -2.18 18.36
CA LYS A 35 -0.18 -3.20 17.55
C LYS A 35 -1.18 -3.78 16.54
N GLY A 36 -0.83 -3.74 15.26
CA GLY A 36 -1.66 -4.10 14.12
C GLY A 36 -2.48 -2.96 13.51
N SER A 37 -2.44 -1.75 14.08
CA SER A 37 -3.13 -0.59 13.50
C SER A 37 -2.52 -0.18 12.17
N GLN A 38 -3.38 0.25 11.24
CA GLN A 38 -2.97 0.84 9.97
C GLN A 38 -2.75 2.35 10.12
N VAL A 39 -1.64 2.83 9.60
CA VAL A 39 -1.20 4.23 9.65
C VAL A 39 -0.80 4.67 8.27
N LYS A 40 -1.32 5.80 7.80
CA LYS A 40 -0.90 6.38 6.53
C LYS A 40 -0.19 7.71 6.78
N VAL A 41 1.05 7.83 6.31
CA VAL A 41 1.79 9.09 6.43
C VAL A 41 1.22 10.09 5.43
N MET A 42 0.71 11.21 5.92
CA MET A 42 0.11 12.26 5.08
C MET A 42 1.10 13.35 4.70
N SER A 43 1.97 13.74 5.65
CA SER A 43 2.95 14.79 5.45
C SER A 43 4.05 14.67 6.49
N GLN A 44 5.28 14.97 6.10
CA GLN A 44 6.44 15.00 6.96
C GLN A 44 7.00 16.42 7.01
N THR A 45 7.03 17.00 8.20
CA THR A 45 7.68 18.29 8.48
C THR A 45 8.92 18.04 9.34
N LYS A 46 9.85 19.00 9.41
CA LYS A 46 11.12 18.86 10.15
C LYS A 46 11.00 18.53 11.64
N GLN A 47 9.84 18.78 12.26
CA GLN A 47 9.64 18.61 13.71
C GLN A 47 8.44 17.74 14.06
N SER A 48 7.48 17.61 13.14
CA SER A 48 6.25 16.85 13.38
C SER A 48 5.78 16.19 12.10
N GLU A 49 5.23 14.99 12.25
CA GLU A 49 4.76 14.18 11.14
C GLU A 49 3.26 13.94 11.29
N ILE A 50 2.51 14.22 10.23
CA ILE A 50 1.06 14.07 10.22
C ILE A 50 0.74 12.69 9.67
N VAL A 51 0.16 11.85 10.51
CA VAL A 51 -0.29 10.51 10.17
C VAL A 51 -1.81 10.41 10.30
N MET A 52 -2.40 9.66 9.37
CA MET A 52 -3.80 9.30 9.40
C MET A 52 -3.94 7.90 10.01
N ILE A 53 -4.71 7.81 11.08
CA ILE A 53 -5.05 6.56 11.77
C ILE A 53 -6.56 6.41 11.70
N LYS A 54 -7.04 5.36 11.01
CA LYS A 54 -8.46 5.16 10.71
C LYS A 54 -9.06 6.39 10.01
N THR A 55 -9.70 7.28 10.76
CA THR A 55 -10.33 8.53 10.28
C THR A 55 -9.76 9.78 10.95
N SER A 56 -8.81 9.63 11.88
CA SER A 56 -8.24 10.72 12.64
C SER A 56 -6.87 11.12 12.08
N ARG A 57 -6.65 12.42 11.91
CA ARG A 57 -5.34 12.98 11.56
C ARG A 57 -4.66 13.42 12.84
N LEU A 58 -3.51 12.84 13.13
CA LEU A 58 -2.74 13.12 14.33
C LEU A 58 -1.34 13.56 13.92
N ALA A 59 -0.85 14.61 14.58
CA ALA A 59 0.52 15.06 14.45
C ALA A 59 1.32 14.48 15.62
N PHE A 60 2.44 13.83 15.30
CA PHE A 60 3.37 13.34 16.31
C PHE A 60 4.72 14.01 16.16
N ASP A 61 5.39 14.19 17.29
CA ASP A 61 6.77 14.66 17.33
C ASP A 61 7.73 13.51 17.03
N ASP A 62 8.93 13.88 16.58
CA ASP A 62 9.99 12.95 16.16
C ASP A 62 10.33 11.90 17.24
N SER A 63 10.34 12.31 18.51
CA SER A 63 10.58 11.42 19.66
C SER A 63 9.60 10.24 19.74
N ILE A 64 8.33 10.44 19.37
CA ILE A 64 7.32 9.36 19.37
C ILE A 64 7.50 8.51 18.11
N LEU A 65 7.75 9.14 16.97
CA LEU A 65 7.91 8.46 15.68
C LEU A 65 9.11 7.51 15.63
N GLU A 66 10.20 7.83 16.35
CA GLU A 66 11.37 6.96 16.45
C GLU A 66 11.14 5.68 17.27
N THR A 67 10.14 5.68 18.15
CA THR A 67 9.82 4.54 19.03
C THR A 67 8.77 3.60 18.44
N ILE A 68 8.06 4.05 17.40
CA ILE A 68 7.04 3.24 16.73
C ILE A 68 7.70 2.46 15.60
N MET A 69 7.67 1.14 15.71
CA MET A 69 8.08 0.23 14.67
C MET A 69 6.92 -0.08 13.74
N VAL A 70 7.14 0.18 12.46
CA VAL A 70 6.17 -0.11 11.42
C VAL A 70 6.73 -1.01 10.33
N SER A 71 5.84 -1.80 9.74
CA SER A 71 6.05 -2.53 8.50
C SER A 71 5.32 -1.80 7.38
N GLU A 72 5.95 -1.69 6.20
CA GLU A 72 5.21 -1.23 5.02
C GLU A 72 4.06 -2.19 4.80
N MET A 73 2.83 -1.66 4.88
CA MET A 73 1.75 -2.37 4.25
C MET A 73 1.96 -2.18 2.76
N ILE A 74 2.39 -3.26 2.13
CA ILE A 74 2.25 -3.42 0.69
C ILE A 74 0.74 -3.47 0.45
N GLY A 75 0.14 -2.29 0.43
CA GLY A 75 -1.30 -2.05 0.51
C GLY A 75 -1.67 -0.99 -0.51
N GLU A 76 -1.23 -1.21 -1.73
CA GLU A 76 -2.03 -1.54 -2.91
C GLU A 76 -0.95 -2.09 -3.85
N GLU A 77 -1.01 -3.37 -4.25
CA GLU A 77 -0.40 -3.70 -5.53
C GLU A 77 -1.09 -2.73 -6.49
N GLN A 78 -0.38 -1.69 -6.93
CA GLN A 78 -0.94 -0.73 -7.87
C GLN A 78 -1.24 -1.56 -9.11
N SER A 79 -2.52 -1.89 -9.27
CA SER A 79 -3.01 -2.63 -10.41
C SER A 79 -2.90 -1.70 -11.60
N LEU A 80 -1.78 -1.83 -12.30
CA LEU A 80 -1.49 -1.10 -13.51
C LEU A 80 -2.39 -1.66 -14.63
N PRO A 81 -2.99 -0.80 -15.46
CA PRO A 81 -3.71 -1.27 -16.63
C PRO A 81 -2.75 -2.01 -17.55
N LEU A 82 -3.24 -3.05 -18.23
CA LEU A 82 -2.44 -3.86 -19.15
C LEU A 82 -1.70 -3.03 -20.22
N SER A 83 -2.24 -1.86 -20.58
CA SER A 83 -1.64 -0.93 -21.53
C SER A 83 -0.32 -0.30 -21.08
N GLU A 84 -0.14 -0.15 -19.76
CA GLU A 84 1.02 0.48 -19.12
C GLU A 84 2.11 -0.53 -18.75
N LEU A 85 1.83 -1.83 -18.83
CA LEU A 85 2.81 -2.88 -18.61
C LEU A 85 3.91 -2.82 -19.70
N ALA A 86 5.18 -2.82 -19.29
CA ALA A 86 6.28 -2.78 -20.24
C ALA A 86 6.44 -4.13 -20.95
N VAL A 87 6.97 -4.09 -22.18
CA VAL A 87 7.28 -5.31 -22.92
C VAL A 87 8.39 -6.06 -22.19
N LEU A 88 8.25 -7.37 -22.08
CA LEU A 88 9.05 -8.33 -21.32
C LEU A 88 8.78 -8.38 -19.81
N ASP A 89 7.96 -7.48 -19.25
CA ASP A 89 7.56 -7.56 -17.85
C ASP A 89 6.60 -8.70 -17.58
N VAL A 90 6.65 -9.18 -16.34
CA VAL A 90 5.83 -10.26 -15.84
C VAL A 90 4.89 -9.70 -14.79
N ALA A 91 3.59 -9.89 -14.98
CA ALA A 91 2.54 -9.41 -14.08
C ALA A 91 1.59 -10.54 -13.68
N ILE A 92 0.83 -10.29 -12.61
CA ILE A 92 -0.25 -11.16 -12.14
C ILE A 92 -1.56 -10.39 -12.34
N ILE A 93 -2.60 -11.10 -12.79
CA ILE A 93 -3.92 -10.48 -12.99
C ILE A 93 -4.61 -10.30 -11.63
N ASP A 94 -4.72 -9.07 -11.17
CA ASP A 94 -5.50 -8.72 -9.97
C ASP A 94 -7.02 -8.75 -10.24
N GLY A 95 -7.45 -8.20 -11.38
CA GLY A 95 -8.87 -8.14 -11.76
C GLY A 95 -9.09 -7.85 -13.24
N ILE A 96 -10.29 -8.21 -13.75
CA ILE A 96 -10.69 -7.98 -15.14
C ILE A 96 -11.94 -7.11 -15.16
N TYR A 97 -11.77 -5.85 -15.55
CA TYR A 97 -12.81 -4.84 -15.64
C TYR A 97 -13.18 -4.60 -17.12
N ALA A 98 -13.94 -5.53 -17.69
CA ALA A 98 -14.35 -5.48 -19.10
C ALA A 98 -15.81 -5.92 -19.27
N SER A 99 -16.38 -5.67 -20.45
CA SER A 99 -17.70 -6.17 -20.83
C SER A 99 -17.75 -7.70 -20.74
N LYS A 100 -18.95 -8.28 -20.58
CA LYS A 100 -19.13 -9.73 -20.38
C LYS A 100 -18.50 -10.57 -21.48
N GLU A 101 -18.57 -10.10 -22.74
CA GLU A 101 -17.99 -10.77 -23.90
C GLU A 101 -16.46 -10.74 -23.86
N THR A 102 -15.86 -9.57 -23.65
CA THR A 102 -14.40 -9.40 -23.54
C THR A 102 -13.83 -10.16 -22.36
N LYS A 103 -14.51 -10.15 -21.21
CA LYS A 103 -14.12 -10.94 -20.04
C LYS A 103 -14.09 -12.44 -20.35
N ARG A 104 -15.09 -12.96 -21.06
CA ARG A 104 -15.11 -14.38 -21.47
C ARG A 104 -13.94 -14.70 -22.40
N ARG A 105 -13.68 -13.83 -23.38
CA ARG A 105 -12.56 -14.01 -24.32
C ARG A 105 -11.20 -13.98 -23.63
N LEU A 106 -11.00 -13.09 -22.66
CA LEU A 106 -9.78 -13.05 -21.83
C LEU A 106 -9.62 -14.35 -21.01
N MET A 107 -10.71 -14.86 -20.43
CA MET A 107 -10.71 -16.13 -19.73
C MET A 107 -10.41 -17.32 -20.66
N ASP A 108 -10.97 -17.33 -21.87
CA ASP A 108 -10.69 -18.35 -22.91
C ASP A 108 -9.22 -18.32 -23.35
N MET A 109 -8.56 -17.15 -23.27
CA MET A 109 -7.12 -16.97 -23.51
C MET A 109 -6.25 -17.37 -22.31
N GLY A 110 -6.84 -17.77 -21.17
CA GLY A 110 -6.13 -18.14 -19.95
C GLY A 110 -5.74 -16.95 -19.05
N LEU A 111 -6.22 -15.74 -19.37
CA LEU A 111 -6.07 -14.55 -18.54
C LEU A 111 -7.18 -14.54 -17.49
N ILE A 112 -6.98 -15.30 -16.41
CA ILE A 112 -7.88 -15.36 -15.24
C ILE A 112 -7.23 -14.72 -14.02
N ARG A 113 -8.02 -14.36 -13.01
CA ARG A 113 -7.51 -13.77 -11.77
C ARG A 113 -6.46 -14.68 -11.12
N GLY A 114 -5.31 -14.11 -10.78
CA GLY A 114 -4.17 -14.84 -10.22
C GLY A 114 -3.25 -15.49 -11.26
N SER A 115 -3.60 -15.48 -12.56
CA SER A 115 -2.70 -15.96 -13.61
C SER A 115 -1.52 -15.01 -13.79
N ARG A 116 -0.32 -15.58 -13.80
CA ARG A 116 0.92 -14.90 -14.15
C ARG A 116 1.12 -14.93 -15.66
N PHE A 117 1.41 -13.79 -16.27
CA PHE A 117 1.68 -13.69 -17.70
C PHE A 117 2.84 -12.74 -17.98
N GLN A 118 3.48 -12.89 -19.14
CA GLN A 118 4.55 -12.02 -19.61
C GLN A 118 4.14 -11.33 -20.90
N LEU A 119 4.28 -10.00 -20.95
CA LEU A 119 3.95 -9.25 -22.16
C LEU A 119 5.09 -9.38 -23.19
N ARG A 120 4.95 -10.24 -24.20
CA ARG A 120 6.04 -10.43 -25.19
C ARG A 120 6.09 -9.34 -26.25
N LYS A 121 4.95 -8.83 -26.70
CA LYS A 121 4.86 -7.80 -27.74
C LYS A 121 3.50 -7.10 -27.64
N ARG A 122 3.50 -5.78 -27.82
CA ARG A 122 2.27 -4.98 -27.94
C ARG A 122 1.95 -4.78 -29.43
N ALA A 123 0.69 -4.97 -29.81
CA ALA A 123 0.26 -4.64 -31.16
C ALA A 123 0.34 -3.10 -31.36
N PRO A 124 0.79 -2.62 -32.53
CA PRO A 124 1.05 -1.19 -32.76
C PRO A 124 -0.20 -0.31 -32.88
N LEU A 125 -1.40 -0.91 -32.90
CA LEU A 125 -2.69 -0.21 -33.02
C LEU A 125 -3.67 -0.91 -32.10
N GLY A 126 -4.53 -0.15 -31.41
CA GLY A 126 -5.50 -0.56 -30.38
C GLY A 126 -6.56 -1.58 -30.82
N ILE A 127 -6.10 -2.72 -31.32
CA ILE A 127 -6.85 -3.92 -31.59
C ILE A 127 -6.71 -4.77 -30.31
N PRO A 128 -7.83 -5.26 -29.75
CA PRO A 128 -7.89 -5.92 -28.44
C PRO A 128 -7.01 -7.18 -28.36
#